data_AF-A0A954GXV4-F1
#
_entry.id   AF-A0A954GXV4-F1
#
_cell.length_a   1.000
_cell.length_b   1.000
_cell.length_c   1.000
_cell.angle_alpha   90.00
_cell.angle_beta   90.00
_cell.angle_gamma   90.00
#
_symmetry.space_group_name_H-M   'P 1'
#
loop_
_entity.id
_entity.type
_entity.pdbx_description
1 polymer ?
#
loop_
_entity_poly.entity_id
_entity_poly.type
_entity_poly.pdbx_seq_one_letter_code
_entity_poly.pdbx_strand_id
1 'polypeptide(L)'
;MPACCPRLTTSSIVSCLLTIALNNSALADDHRLDEFQRVELSDIYFSEGAGAGDINGDGHGDAVYGPHWYEGPAFEKKHEIYPAVPQNMKGYADHFFHWVYDFDGDGNNDVLTAGFPGTPGYVYRNPGRNNLDSLWEKFTVADQVSNEAPQFADITGDGIPELICTRDGHYGYYLPAAGKPLEAWTFHSISAATAPKPFGHGLGVGDVNGDGRMD
;
A
#
# COMPACT_ATOMS: atom_id res chain seq x y z
N MET A 1 60.25 -69.97 22.55
CA MET A 1 61.41 -69.60 23.40
C MET A 1 61.26 -68.13 23.79
N PRO A 2 61.70 -67.71 24.99
CA PRO A 2 60.79 -67.15 25.99
C PRO A 2 60.94 -65.63 26.23
N ALA A 3 60.01 -65.14 27.07
CA ALA A 3 60.15 -64.05 28.05
C ALA A 3 60.35 -62.62 27.52
N CYS A 4 59.50 -61.70 27.99
CA CYS A 4 59.73 -60.95 29.22
C CYS A 4 58.95 -59.63 29.17
N CYS A 5 58.00 -59.44 30.09
CA CYS A 5 57.52 -58.10 30.46
C CYS A 5 58.61 -57.45 31.32
N PRO A 6 58.88 -56.13 31.22
CA PRO A 6 58.41 -55.31 32.34
C PRO A 6 58.06 -53.84 32.04
N ARG A 7 57.14 -53.37 32.90
CA ARG A 7 57.12 -52.09 33.64
C ARG A 7 56.72 -50.79 32.96
N LEU A 8 55.64 -50.25 33.53
CA LEU A 8 55.19 -48.88 33.48
C LEU A 8 56.26 -47.90 33.99
N THR A 9 56.37 -46.77 33.30
CA THR A 9 56.84 -45.50 33.87
C THR A 9 55.79 -44.43 33.59
N THR A 10 55.22 -43.93 34.68
CA THR A 10 54.34 -42.77 34.75
C THR A 10 55.07 -41.51 34.30
N SER A 11 54.51 -40.81 33.31
CA SER A 11 54.91 -39.43 32.98
C SER A 11 53.68 -38.55 33.03
N SER A 12 53.55 -37.79 34.12
CA SER A 12 52.54 -36.75 34.28
C SER A 12 52.83 -35.63 33.30
N ILE A 13 52.05 -35.55 32.22
CA ILE A 13 52.05 -34.40 31.32
C ILE A 13 51.12 -33.35 31.94
N VAL A 14 51.71 -32.28 32.46
CA VAL A 14 50.99 -31.05 32.80
C VAL A 14 50.51 -30.45 31.49
N SER A 15 49.25 -30.72 31.15
CA SER A 15 48.57 -30.13 30.00
C SER A 15 48.23 -28.67 30.34
N CYS A 16 49.07 -27.73 29.90
CA CYS A 16 48.69 -26.32 29.83
C CYS A 16 47.50 -26.19 28.86
N LEU A 17 46.29 -26.07 29.42
CA LEU A 17 45.11 -25.65 28.68
C LEU A 17 45.32 -24.18 28.26
N LEU A 18 45.74 -23.99 27.01
CA LEU A 18 45.73 -22.69 26.36
C LEU A 18 44.27 -22.41 25.96
N THR A 19 43.53 -21.66 26.78
CA THR A 19 42.22 -21.13 26.42
C THR A 19 42.40 -20.08 25.33
N ILE A 20 42.14 -20.47 24.08
CA ILE A 20 41.98 -19.51 22.99
C ILE A 20 40.65 -18.79 23.22
N ALA A 21 40.73 -17.54 23.68
CA ALA A 21 39.57 -16.65 23.66
C ALA A 21 39.24 -16.34 22.19
N LEU A 22 38.18 -16.95 21.67
CA LEU A 22 37.58 -16.55 20.40
C LEU A 22 36.95 -15.17 20.61
N ASN A 23 37.68 -14.13 20.22
CA ASN A 23 37.11 -12.81 20.02
C ASN A 23 36.19 -12.88 18.80
N ASN A 24 34.91 -13.16 19.01
CA ASN A 24 33.87 -12.85 18.04
C ASN A 24 33.68 -11.32 18.04
N SER A 25 34.57 -10.61 17.36
CA SER A 25 34.27 -9.26 16.92
C SER A 25 33.18 -9.36 15.86
N ALA A 26 31.93 -9.13 16.26
CA ALA A 26 30.88 -8.80 15.30
C ALA A 26 31.35 -7.54 14.57
N LEU A 27 31.77 -7.69 13.32
CA LEU A 27 31.94 -6.55 12.42
C LEU A 27 30.52 -6.01 12.21
N ALA A 28 30.30 -4.76 12.59
CA ALA A 28 29.09 -4.06 12.19
C ALA A 28 29.05 -4.07 10.66
N ASP A 29 27.88 -4.39 10.10
CA ASP A 29 27.65 -4.32 8.66
C ASP A 29 27.98 -2.89 8.21
N ASP A 30 28.70 -2.74 7.09
CA ASP A 30 29.11 -1.43 6.59
C ASP A 30 27.85 -0.57 6.41
N HIS A 31 27.84 0.65 6.94
CA HIS A 31 26.69 1.55 6.80
C HIS A 31 26.49 1.89 5.33
N ARG A 32 25.64 1.14 4.63
CA ARG A 32 25.24 1.42 3.25
C ARG A 32 24.15 2.49 3.27
N LEU A 33 24.53 3.70 2.90
CA LEU A 33 23.56 4.75 2.58
C LEU A 33 23.00 4.44 1.19
N ASP A 34 21.70 4.18 1.11
CA ASP A 34 21.00 4.14 -0.17
C ASP A 34 20.93 5.57 -0.74
N GLU A 35 21.36 5.73 -2.00
CA GLU A 35 21.23 6.99 -2.74
C GLU A 35 19.88 6.97 -3.50
N PHE A 36 19.15 8.08 -3.41
CA PHE A 36 17.87 8.24 -4.10
C PHE A 36 18.00 9.32 -5.18
N GLN A 37 17.53 9.01 -6.39
CA GLN A 37 17.35 10.00 -7.43
C GLN A 37 15.94 10.60 -7.32
N ARG A 38 15.85 11.93 -7.24
CA ARG A 38 14.56 12.63 -7.34
C ARG A 38 14.17 12.78 -8.80
N VAL A 39 12.94 12.37 -9.12
CA VAL A 39 12.24 12.70 -10.37
C VAL A 39 11.05 13.58 -10.01
N GLU A 40 10.88 14.71 -10.68
CA GLU A 40 9.75 15.60 -10.46
C GLU A 40 8.65 15.30 -11.49
N LEU A 41 7.46 14.91 -11.01
CA LEU A 41 6.33 14.54 -11.86
C LEU A 41 5.44 15.74 -12.21
N SER A 42 5.29 16.68 -11.27
CA SER A 42 4.55 17.92 -11.47
C SER A 42 4.92 18.96 -10.40
N ASP A 43 4.86 20.23 -10.78
CA ASP A 43 4.92 21.40 -9.90
C ASP A 43 3.52 22.02 -9.66
N ILE A 44 2.46 21.40 -10.18
CA ILE A 44 1.08 21.86 -10.06
C ILE A 44 0.36 21.08 -8.96
N TYR A 45 -0.33 21.78 -8.08
CA TYR A 45 -1.13 21.17 -7.02
C TYR A 45 -2.43 20.60 -7.59
N PHE A 46 -2.59 19.28 -7.51
CA PHE A 46 -3.80 18.59 -7.96
C PHE A 46 -4.50 17.79 -6.88
N SER A 47 -3.76 17.28 -5.89
CA SER A 47 -4.28 16.41 -4.86
C SER A 47 -3.43 16.49 -3.59
N GLU A 48 -4.04 16.15 -2.45
CA GLU A 48 -3.33 15.94 -1.18
C GLU A 48 -2.44 14.69 -1.20
N GLY A 49 -2.82 13.68 -1.98
CA GLY A 49 -2.16 12.39 -1.98
C GLY A 49 -1.91 11.84 -3.39
N ALA A 50 -1.06 10.81 -3.43
CA ALA A 50 -0.72 10.08 -4.63
C ALA A 50 -0.98 8.59 -4.40
N GLY A 51 -1.21 7.85 -5.48
CA GLY A 51 -1.29 6.39 -5.49
C GLY A 51 -0.26 5.79 -6.43
N ALA A 52 -0.14 4.47 -6.43
CA ALA A 52 0.70 3.75 -7.38
C ALA A 52 0.15 2.35 -7.66
N GLY A 53 0.46 1.83 -8.85
CA GLY A 53 0.11 0.48 -9.31
C GLY A 53 0.34 0.35 -10.82
N ASP A 54 0.28 -0.87 -11.36
CA ASP A 54 0.54 -1.14 -12.78
C ASP A 54 -0.71 -0.83 -13.63
N ILE A 55 -0.82 0.39 -14.16
CA ILE A 55 -2.01 0.89 -14.89
C ILE A 55 -1.98 0.45 -16.35
N ASN A 56 -0.80 0.47 -16.98
CA ASN A 56 -0.66 0.08 -18.38
C ASN A 56 -0.49 -1.45 -18.59
N GLY A 57 -0.28 -2.19 -17.49
CA GLY A 57 -0.15 -3.65 -17.46
C GLY A 57 1.19 -4.16 -18.00
N ASP A 58 2.25 -3.36 -17.93
CA ASP A 58 3.59 -3.71 -18.40
C ASP A 58 4.47 -4.37 -17.32
N GLY A 59 3.96 -4.48 -16.09
CA GLY A 59 4.66 -5.07 -14.95
C GLY A 59 5.52 -4.09 -14.16
N HIS A 60 5.51 -2.80 -14.51
CA HIS A 60 6.13 -1.72 -13.75
C HIS A 60 5.07 -0.93 -12.97
N GLY A 61 5.47 -0.38 -11.82
CA GLY A 61 4.57 0.47 -11.04
C GLY A 61 4.46 1.85 -11.66
N ASP A 62 3.23 2.26 -11.98
CA ASP A 62 2.89 3.62 -12.40
C ASP A 62 2.48 4.48 -11.18
N ALA A 63 2.59 5.80 -11.31
CA ALA A 63 2.18 6.74 -10.27
C ALA A 63 0.87 7.44 -10.66
N VAL A 64 -0.02 7.69 -9.69
CA VAL A 64 -1.26 8.46 -9.85
C VAL A 64 -1.19 9.71 -8.97
N TYR A 65 -1.46 10.87 -9.56
CA TYR A 65 -1.55 12.13 -8.82
C TYR A 65 -2.68 13.01 -9.37
N GLY A 66 -3.81 12.99 -8.66
CA GLY A 66 -5.03 13.70 -9.05
C GLY A 66 -5.53 13.24 -10.42
N PRO A 67 -5.69 14.15 -11.39
CA PRO A 67 -6.21 13.81 -12.72
C PRO A 67 -5.22 13.02 -13.58
N HIS A 68 -3.97 12.82 -13.13
CA HIS A 68 -2.92 12.23 -13.95
C HIS A 68 -2.44 10.89 -13.46
N TRP A 69 -1.96 10.08 -14.39
CA TRP A 69 -1.05 8.98 -14.10
C TRP A 69 0.23 9.07 -14.95
N TYR A 70 1.31 8.45 -14.48
CA TYR A 70 2.67 8.56 -15.03
C TYR A 70 3.26 7.16 -15.23
N GLU A 71 3.69 6.87 -16.47
CA GLU A 71 4.26 5.57 -16.86
C GLU A 71 5.58 5.29 -16.15
N GLY A 72 5.62 4.27 -15.30
CA GLY A 72 6.84 3.75 -14.72
C GLY A 72 7.68 2.97 -15.73
N PRO A 73 8.96 2.66 -15.41
CA PRO A 73 9.73 3.15 -14.27
C PRO A 73 10.40 4.51 -14.53
N ALA A 74 10.31 5.04 -15.76
CA ALA A 74 10.98 6.29 -16.14
C ALA A 74 10.18 7.54 -15.71
N PHE A 75 8.85 7.43 -15.62
CA PHE A 75 7.92 8.52 -15.27
C PHE A 75 7.98 9.74 -16.21
N GLU A 76 8.44 9.55 -17.44
CA GLU A 76 8.57 10.61 -18.45
C GLU A 76 7.26 10.91 -19.19
N LYS A 77 6.37 9.92 -19.26
CA LYS A 77 5.09 10.01 -19.97
C LYS A 77 3.94 10.11 -18.99
N LYS A 78 3.04 11.06 -19.23
CA LYS A 78 1.89 11.41 -18.39
C LYS A 78 0.61 11.36 -19.21
N HIS A 79 -0.46 10.89 -18.58
CA HIS A 79 -1.79 10.76 -19.15
C HIS A 79 -2.85 11.41 -18.24
N GLU A 80 -4.01 11.76 -18.79
CA GLU A 80 -5.15 12.25 -18.01
C GLU A 80 -6.18 11.13 -17.82
N ILE A 81 -6.56 10.85 -16.57
CA ILE A 81 -7.70 9.99 -16.21
C ILE A 81 -9.00 10.78 -16.40
N TYR A 82 -9.00 12.04 -15.97
CA TYR A 82 -10.12 12.98 -16.08
C TYR A 82 -9.58 14.39 -16.30
N PRO A 83 -10.39 15.36 -16.79
CA PRO A 83 -9.89 16.69 -17.14
C PRO A 83 -9.15 17.37 -15.98
N ALA A 84 -7.92 17.80 -16.23
CA ALA A 84 -7.08 18.37 -15.19
C ALA A 84 -7.53 19.79 -14.78
N VAL A 85 -7.77 19.97 -13.48
CA VAL A 85 -8.09 21.27 -12.88
C VAL A 85 -7.13 21.52 -11.71
N PRO A 86 -6.20 22.49 -11.82
CA PRO A 86 -5.32 22.87 -10.72
C PRO A 86 -6.10 23.31 -9.47
N GLN A 87 -5.59 22.93 -8.31
CA GLN A 87 -6.16 23.22 -7.01
C GLN A 87 -5.45 24.42 -6.37
N ASN A 88 -6.11 25.06 -5.40
CA ASN A 88 -5.54 26.18 -4.68
C ASN A 88 -4.62 25.69 -3.54
N MET A 89 -3.30 25.85 -3.71
CA MET A 89 -2.28 25.46 -2.70
C MET A 89 -2.47 26.09 -1.31
N LYS A 90 -3.31 27.13 -1.17
CA LYS A 90 -3.62 27.75 0.13
C LYS A 90 -4.79 27.09 0.86
N GLY A 91 -5.40 26.05 0.30
CA GLY A 91 -6.49 25.30 0.91
C GLY A 91 -6.41 23.81 0.54
N TYR A 92 -7.40 23.04 0.96
CA TYR A 92 -7.49 21.63 0.59
C TYR A 92 -7.80 21.47 -0.89
N ALA A 93 -7.20 20.46 -1.51
CA ALA A 93 -7.63 19.93 -2.80
C ALA A 93 -8.92 19.12 -2.66
N ASP A 94 -9.70 19.01 -3.73
CA ASP A 94 -10.89 18.13 -3.75
C ASP A 94 -10.56 16.64 -3.91
N HIS A 95 -9.27 16.28 -4.02
CA HIS A 95 -8.76 14.92 -4.24
C HIS A 95 -7.76 14.54 -3.16
N PHE A 96 -7.95 13.41 -2.48
CA PHE A 96 -7.11 12.98 -1.36
C PHE A 96 -6.37 11.67 -1.61
N PHE A 97 -7.04 10.62 -2.09
CA PHE A 97 -6.44 9.28 -2.20
C PHE A 97 -6.75 8.63 -3.54
N HIS A 98 -5.83 7.77 -3.99
CA HIS A 98 -5.93 7.00 -5.22
C HIS A 98 -5.48 5.56 -4.96
N TRP A 99 -6.28 4.57 -5.35
CA TRP A 99 -5.91 3.15 -5.31
C TRP A 99 -6.06 2.53 -6.69
N VAL A 100 -5.05 1.77 -7.09
CA VAL A 100 -4.98 1.10 -8.39
C VAL A 100 -5.32 -0.38 -8.19
N TYR A 101 -6.38 -0.86 -8.83
CA TYR A 101 -6.85 -2.24 -8.70
C TYR A 101 -7.79 -2.61 -9.87
N ASP A 102 -7.86 -3.88 -10.24
CA ASP A 102 -8.81 -4.40 -11.24
C ASP A 102 -10.21 -4.51 -10.60
N PHE A 103 -10.93 -3.38 -10.54
CA PHE A 103 -12.20 -3.29 -9.82
C PHE A 103 -13.31 -4.05 -10.55
N ASP A 104 -13.28 -4.13 -11.88
CA ASP A 104 -14.32 -4.79 -12.66
C ASP A 104 -13.97 -6.20 -13.16
N GLY A 105 -12.74 -6.65 -12.95
CA GLY A 105 -12.27 -7.99 -13.28
C GLY A 105 -11.97 -8.16 -14.77
N ASP A 106 -11.79 -7.07 -15.53
CA ASP A 106 -11.47 -7.12 -16.96
C ASP A 106 -9.98 -7.31 -17.27
N GLY A 107 -9.14 -7.34 -16.23
CA GLY A 107 -7.70 -7.56 -16.32
C GLY A 107 -6.89 -6.28 -16.56
N ASN A 108 -7.52 -5.11 -16.58
CA ASN A 108 -6.84 -3.81 -16.55
C ASN A 108 -7.08 -3.16 -15.18
N ASN A 109 -6.02 -2.64 -14.57
CA ASN A 109 -6.20 -1.95 -13.29
C ASN A 109 -6.88 -0.59 -13.51
N ASP A 110 -7.98 -0.38 -12.78
CA ASP A 110 -8.74 0.85 -12.68
C ASP A 110 -8.20 1.73 -11.54
N VAL A 111 -8.77 2.94 -11.36
CA VAL A 111 -8.39 3.86 -10.28
C VAL A 111 -9.59 4.25 -9.42
N LEU A 112 -9.59 3.84 -8.15
CA LEU A 112 -10.49 4.35 -7.12
C LEU A 112 -9.94 5.66 -6.55
N THR A 113 -10.81 6.65 -6.41
CA THR A 113 -10.49 7.95 -5.82
C THR A 113 -11.39 8.25 -4.63
N ALA A 114 -10.79 8.74 -3.55
CA ALA A 114 -11.50 9.40 -2.46
C ALA A 114 -11.14 10.89 -2.46
N GLY A 115 -12.17 11.73 -2.52
CA GLY A 115 -12.03 13.18 -2.56
C GLY A 115 -11.99 13.81 -1.18
N PHE A 116 -12.43 15.07 -1.13
CA PHE A 116 -12.62 15.79 0.12
C PHE A 116 -13.47 14.99 1.12
N PRO A 117 -13.08 14.87 2.41
CA PRO A 117 -13.81 14.08 3.39
C PRO A 117 -15.31 14.43 3.45
N GLY A 118 -16.15 13.41 3.34
CA GLY A 118 -17.60 13.54 3.29
C GLY A 118 -18.20 13.62 1.89
N THR A 119 -17.38 13.55 0.84
CA THR A 119 -17.83 13.50 -0.57
C THR A 119 -17.88 12.06 -1.09
N PRO A 120 -18.54 11.79 -2.24
CA PRO A 120 -18.57 10.47 -2.84
C PRO A 120 -17.18 9.98 -3.28
N GLY A 121 -17.01 8.66 -3.29
CA GLY A 121 -15.86 7.98 -3.88
C GLY A 121 -16.18 7.47 -5.29
N TYR A 122 -15.18 7.52 -6.18
CA TYR A 122 -15.36 7.18 -7.59
C TYR A 122 -14.33 6.17 -8.08
N VAL A 123 -14.78 5.17 -8.84
CA VAL A 123 -13.90 4.36 -9.68
C VAL A 123 -13.87 4.99 -11.07
N TYR A 124 -12.67 5.25 -11.57
CA TYR A 124 -12.41 5.55 -12.97
C TYR A 124 -11.97 4.28 -13.64
N ARG A 125 -12.73 3.84 -14.65
CA ARG A 125 -12.46 2.60 -15.37
C ARG A 125 -11.39 2.81 -16.45
N ASN A 126 -10.39 1.95 -16.45
CA ASN A 126 -9.33 1.93 -17.45
C ASN A 126 -9.93 1.64 -18.83
N PRO A 127 -9.69 2.49 -19.84
CA PRO A 127 -10.27 2.32 -21.18
C PRO A 127 -9.61 1.19 -21.99
N GLY A 128 -8.64 0.48 -21.39
CA GLY A 128 -7.86 -0.58 -22.00
C GLY A 128 -6.58 -0.06 -22.65
N ARG A 129 -5.59 -0.94 -22.77
CA ARG A 129 -4.22 -0.62 -23.21
C ARG A 129 -4.10 0.14 -24.54
N ASN A 130 -5.07 -0.03 -25.44
CA ASN A 130 -5.07 0.63 -26.75
C ASN A 130 -5.69 2.04 -26.72
N ASN A 131 -6.20 2.49 -25.57
CA ASN A 131 -6.94 3.73 -25.45
C ASN A 131 -6.56 4.54 -24.20
N LEU A 132 -5.36 4.33 -23.67
CA LEU A 132 -4.86 4.95 -22.43
C LEU A 132 -4.75 6.48 -22.47
N ASP A 133 -4.80 7.09 -23.66
CA ASP A 133 -4.85 8.55 -23.86
C ASP A 133 -6.26 9.15 -23.79
N SER A 134 -7.31 8.31 -23.70
CA SER A 134 -8.68 8.78 -23.52
C SER A 134 -8.99 9.07 -22.05
N LEU A 135 -9.95 9.96 -21.82
CA LEU A 135 -10.53 10.15 -20.50
C LEU A 135 -11.34 8.93 -20.08
N TRP A 136 -11.27 8.59 -18.80
CA TRP A 136 -11.80 7.37 -18.22
C TRP A 136 -13.27 7.52 -17.86
N GLU A 137 -14.04 6.44 -17.99
CA GLU A 137 -15.43 6.44 -17.57
C GLU A 137 -15.49 6.46 -16.03
N LYS A 138 -16.36 7.30 -15.46
CA LYS A 138 -16.44 7.53 -14.02
C LYS A 138 -17.69 6.89 -13.43
N PHE A 139 -17.51 6.08 -12.40
CA PHE A 139 -18.55 5.40 -11.64
C PHE A 139 -18.55 5.88 -10.19
N THR A 140 -19.72 6.31 -9.69
CA THR A 140 -19.89 6.62 -8.27
C THR A 140 -20.16 5.32 -7.51
N VAL A 141 -19.16 4.84 -6.78
CA VAL A 141 -19.24 3.56 -6.06
C VAL A 141 -19.54 3.73 -4.59
N ALA A 142 -19.06 4.81 -3.97
CA ALA A 142 -19.34 5.13 -2.57
C ALA A 142 -20.07 6.47 -2.51
N ASP A 143 -21.20 6.54 -1.81
CA ASP A 143 -21.97 7.77 -1.68
C ASP A 143 -21.33 8.80 -0.74
N GLN A 144 -20.50 8.35 0.21
CA GLN A 144 -19.76 9.20 1.13
C GLN A 144 -18.53 8.47 1.68
N VAL A 145 -17.34 9.05 1.46
CA VAL A 145 -16.10 8.62 2.09
C VAL A 145 -15.63 9.75 3.01
N SER A 146 -15.64 9.51 4.31
CA SER A 146 -15.14 10.44 5.34
C SER A 146 -13.91 9.85 6.03
N ASN A 147 -13.19 10.70 6.77
CA ASN A 147 -11.82 10.54 7.27
C ASN A 147 -10.71 10.99 6.31
N GLU A 148 -9.56 11.38 6.88
CA GLU A 148 -8.35 11.80 6.15
C GLU A 148 -7.32 10.67 6.07
N ALA A 149 -7.75 9.42 6.27
CA ALA A 149 -6.89 8.25 6.21
C ALA A 149 -7.66 6.97 5.83
N PRO A 150 -8.56 6.99 4.84
CA PRO A 150 -9.22 5.77 4.37
C PRO A 150 -8.16 4.75 3.93
N GLN A 151 -8.49 3.48 4.06
CA GLN A 151 -7.62 2.36 3.69
C GLN A 151 -8.31 1.54 2.61
N PHE A 152 -7.52 0.84 1.80
CA PHE A 152 -8.01 -0.13 0.83
C PHE A 152 -7.28 -1.45 1.07
N ALA A 153 -7.97 -2.40 1.69
CA ALA A 153 -7.38 -3.64 2.17
C ALA A 153 -8.43 -4.75 2.28
N ASP A 154 -7.99 -6.00 2.16
CA ASP A 154 -8.85 -7.17 2.36
C ASP A 154 -9.16 -7.33 3.86
N ILE A 155 -10.31 -6.80 4.29
CA ILE A 155 -10.76 -6.85 5.69
C ILE A 155 -11.65 -8.07 5.94
N THR A 156 -12.22 -8.66 4.87
CA THR A 156 -13.11 -9.82 4.98
C THR A 156 -12.36 -11.17 4.89
N GLY A 157 -11.14 -11.17 4.38
CA GLY A 157 -10.29 -12.34 4.18
C GLY A 157 -10.65 -13.16 2.94
N ASP A 158 -11.35 -12.57 1.97
CA ASP A 158 -11.77 -13.24 0.73
C ASP A 158 -10.80 -13.04 -0.44
N GLY A 159 -9.72 -12.28 -0.22
CA GLY A 159 -8.71 -11.93 -1.21
C GLY A 159 -9.07 -10.71 -2.06
N ILE A 160 -10.22 -10.08 -1.83
CA ILE A 160 -10.67 -8.85 -2.50
C ILE A 160 -10.56 -7.71 -1.48
N PRO A 161 -9.88 -6.61 -1.81
CA PRO A 161 -9.80 -5.46 -0.92
C PRO A 161 -11.09 -4.64 -0.87
N GLU A 162 -11.43 -4.17 0.33
CA GLU A 162 -12.53 -3.24 0.60
C GLU A 162 -12.04 -1.81 0.84
N LEU A 163 -12.89 -0.82 0.56
CA LEU A 163 -12.65 0.55 1.00
C LEU A 163 -13.08 0.72 2.46
N ILE A 164 -12.11 0.77 3.37
CA ILE A 164 -12.32 1.04 4.80
C ILE A 164 -12.24 2.54 5.05
N CYS A 165 -13.31 3.11 5.61
CA CYS A 165 -13.42 4.54 5.83
C CYS A 165 -14.35 4.85 7.01
N THR A 166 -14.65 6.14 7.21
CA THR A 166 -15.79 6.53 8.03
C THR A 166 -16.94 7.01 7.16
N ARG A 167 -18.17 6.79 7.63
CA ARG A 167 -19.41 7.25 6.99
C ARG A 167 -20.42 7.59 8.07
N ASP A 168 -20.98 8.79 8.05
CA ASP A 168 -21.95 9.26 9.03
C ASP A 168 -21.56 9.01 10.51
N GLY A 169 -20.26 9.09 10.82
CA GLY A 169 -19.71 8.90 12.17
C GLY A 169 -19.51 7.45 12.59
N HIS A 170 -19.63 6.51 11.66
CA HIS A 170 -19.30 5.11 11.90
C HIS A 170 -17.98 4.77 11.23
N TYR A 171 -17.16 3.96 11.89
CA TYR A 171 -16.11 3.20 11.22
C TYR A 171 -16.78 2.02 10.49
N GLY A 172 -16.27 1.70 9.31
CA GLY A 172 -16.79 0.61 8.49
C GLY A 172 -16.06 0.48 7.18
N TYR A 173 -16.62 -0.32 6.29
CA TYR A 173 -16.06 -0.56 4.98
C TYR A 173 -17.17 -0.67 3.93
N TYR A 174 -16.85 -0.35 2.69
CA TYR A 174 -17.72 -0.57 1.55
C TYR A 174 -17.42 -1.91 0.89
N LEU A 175 -18.47 -2.71 0.65
CA LEU A 175 -18.41 -3.94 -0.13
C LEU A 175 -18.94 -3.71 -1.56
N PRO A 176 -18.19 -4.10 -2.60
CA PRO A 176 -18.68 -4.11 -3.98
C PRO A 176 -19.93 -4.96 -4.15
N ALA A 177 -20.84 -4.53 -5.03
CA ALA A 177 -22.02 -5.31 -5.35
C ALA A 177 -21.64 -6.57 -6.15
N ALA A 178 -22.05 -7.74 -5.68
CA ALA A 178 -21.72 -9.02 -6.31
C ALA A 178 -22.12 -9.06 -7.80
N GLY A 179 -21.14 -9.32 -8.67
CA GLY A 179 -21.30 -9.36 -10.12
C GLY A 179 -21.51 -7.99 -10.80
N LYS A 180 -21.47 -6.90 -10.04
CA LYS A 180 -21.66 -5.53 -10.51
C LYS A 180 -20.77 -4.54 -9.75
N PRO A 181 -19.44 -4.72 -9.79
CA PRO A 181 -18.52 -4.00 -8.90
C PRO A 181 -18.43 -2.49 -9.20
N LEU A 182 -18.92 -2.00 -10.35
CA LEU A 182 -18.99 -0.58 -10.68
C LEU A 182 -20.36 0.08 -10.37
N GLU A 183 -21.31 -0.66 -9.79
CA GLU A 183 -22.51 -0.07 -9.19
C GLU A 183 -22.23 0.40 -7.75
N ALA A 184 -23.22 1.03 -7.11
CA ALA A 184 -23.08 1.52 -5.74
C ALA A 184 -22.76 0.38 -4.75
N TRP A 185 -21.73 0.60 -3.93
CA TRP A 185 -21.27 -0.31 -2.90
C TRP A 185 -22.11 -0.18 -1.63
N THR A 186 -22.17 -1.27 -0.87
CA THR A 186 -22.90 -1.29 0.41
C THR A 186 -21.95 -0.95 1.54
N PHE A 187 -22.29 0.03 2.37
CA PHE A 187 -21.50 0.34 3.57
C PHE A 187 -21.87 -0.59 4.73
N HIS A 188 -20.87 -1.22 5.33
CA HIS A 188 -20.98 -2.08 6.51
C HIS A 188 -20.35 -1.39 7.72
N SER A 189 -21.20 -0.91 8.63
CA SER A 189 -20.76 -0.29 9.88
C SER A 189 -20.23 -1.35 10.85
N ILE A 190 -19.04 -1.11 11.42
CA ILE A 190 -18.43 -1.97 12.46
C ILE A 190 -18.40 -1.30 13.84
N SER A 191 -18.80 -0.03 13.94
CA SER A 191 -18.83 0.71 15.20
C SER A 191 -20.18 1.36 15.49
N ALA A 192 -20.38 1.80 16.73
CA ALA A 192 -21.35 2.84 17.04
C ALA A 192 -20.95 4.17 16.36
N ALA A 193 -21.82 5.18 16.42
CA ALA A 193 -21.58 6.49 15.82
C ALA A 193 -20.56 7.31 16.64
N THR A 194 -19.30 6.87 16.67
CA THR A 194 -18.20 7.44 17.48
C THR A 194 -17.08 8.05 16.65
N ALA A 195 -17.08 7.85 15.33
CA ALA A 195 -16.09 8.44 14.44
C ALA A 195 -16.34 9.95 14.27
N PRO A 196 -15.27 10.76 14.17
CA PRO A 196 -15.37 12.18 13.80
C PRO A 196 -16.09 12.40 12.46
N LYS A 197 -16.77 13.54 12.31
CA LYS A 197 -17.48 13.92 11.09
C LYS A 197 -17.06 15.30 10.59
N PRO A 198 -16.83 15.50 9.27
CA PRO A 198 -16.38 14.48 8.31
C PRO A 198 -14.86 14.21 8.44
N PHE A 199 -14.14 15.08 9.15
CA PHE A 199 -12.69 15.02 9.30
C PHE A 199 -12.31 14.16 10.51
N GLY A 200 -11.62 13.06 10.26
CA GLY A 200 -11.01 12.20 11.26
C GLY A 200 -9.55 11.94 10.88
N HIS A 201 -8.64 12.15 11.82
CA HIS A 201 -7.21 12.02 11.58
C HIS A 201 -6.78 10.60 11.98
N GLY A 202 -6.30 9.85 11.00
CA GLY A 202 -5.79 8.50 11.20
C GLY A 202 -6.87 7.42 11.23
N LEU A 203 -6.56 6.34 10.55
CA LEU A 203 -7.21 5.05 10.58
C LEU A 203 -6.13 4.07 10.08
N GLY A 204 -5.98 2.96 10.77
CA GLY A 204 -5.05 1.90 10.40
C GLY A 204 -5.80 0.58 10.37
N VAL A 205 -5.38 -0.31 9.48
CA VAL A 205 -5.91 -1.67 9.35
C VAL A 205 -4.72 -2.61 9.36
N GLY A 206 -4.82 -3.68 10.15
CA GLY A 206 -3.77 -4.69 10.21
C GLY A 206 -4.09 -5.79 11.22
N ASP A 207 -3.45 -6.94 11.07
CA ASP A 207 -3.54 -8.02 12.07
C ASP A 207 -2.71 -7.64 13.31
N VAL A 208 -3.36 -7.07 14.32
CA VAL A 208 -2.71 -6.58 15.55
C VAL A 208 -2.54 -7.71 16.55
N ASN A 209 -3.41 -8.72 16.50
CA ASN A 209 -3.46 -9.79 17.49
C ASN A 209 -2.79 -11.10 17.04
N GLY A 210 -2.46 -11.23 15.75
CA GLY A 210 -1.77 -12.38 15.15
C GLY A 210 -2.68 -13.54 14.78
N ASP A 211 -4.00 -13.34 14.64
CA ASP A 211 -4.96 -14.40 14.28
C ASP A 211 -5.19 -14.54 12.77
N GLY A 212 -4.49 -13.74 11.96
CA GLY A 212 -4.58 -13.73 10.51
C GLY A 212 -5.79 -12.97 9.97
N ARG A 213 -6.53 -12.24 10.81
CA ARG A 213 -7.60 -11.33 10.39
C ARG A 213 -7.19 -9.88 10.61
N MET A 214 -7.69 -8.99 9.76
CA MET A 214 -7.46 -7.56 9.91
C MET A 214 -8.32 -7.00 11.04
N ASP A 215 -7.71 -6.21 11.93
CA ASP A 215 -8.35 -5.45 13.00
C ASP A 215 -8.59 -3.98 12.59
#